data_AF-A0AA36CMH6-F1
#
_entry.id   AF-A0AA36CMH6-F1
#
_cell.length_a   1.000
_cell.length_b   1.000
_cell.length_c   1.000
_cell.angle_alpha   90.00
_cell.angle_beta   90.00
_cell.angle_gamma   90.00
#
_symmetry.space_group_name_H-M   'P 1'
#
loop_
_entity.id
_entity.type
_entity.pdbx_description
1 polymer ?
#
loop_
_entity_poly.entity_id
_entity_poly.type
_entity_poly.pdbx_seq_one_letter_code
_entity_poly.pdbx_strand_id
1 'polypeptide(L)'
;MCLLVKNILDFDNGALRKHAFHVGEQIHESRFYERQGPAHEVLCIAEIPDPQPGPGEVRVRVHVSGLNPTDLKARTGFSSAMPFTRIIPHQDGAGVIDAVGDPKEASRVGQRVWVYEAQYGRPAGTAADYVVVPSAQAVPLPDNVSFEVGASLGIPALTAHRCLFADGDIRSRNVLVQAGAGVVGTAAILLAKWAGAWVAATVRNEEQAAVARAAGADLVLNRLNEDVAAVVKARTGNTGVDRIVDVNVKANLDIDIACLAPGGHQFLRDDACHRCAHLAAVKRDGAWMRAALRVYLFGTRGGENRRD
;
A
#
# COMPACT_ATOMS: atom_id res chain seq x y z
N MET A 1 -0.03 -5.51 -9.11
CA MET A 1 -1.41 -5.31 -9.57
C MET A 1 -2.27 -5.38 -8.32
N CYS A 2 -2.90 -4.27 -7.92
CA CYS A 2 -3.89 -4.28 -6.84
C CYS A 2 -5.21 -4.65 -7.48
N LEU A 3 -5.90 -5.64 -6.95
CA LEU A 3 -7.24 -6.02 -7.39
C LEU A 3 -8.23 -5.39 -6.43
N LEU A 4 -9.18 -4.62 -6.96
CA LEU A 4 -10.32 -4.12 -6.18
C LEU A 4 -11.41 -5.17 -6.24
N VAL A 5 -11.82 -5.68 -5.08
CA VAL A 5 -12.93 -6.62 -4.98
C VAL A 5 -14.20 -5.80 -4.74
N LYS A 6 -14.94 -5.52 -5.82
CA LYS A 6 -16.18 -4.71 -5.82
C LYS A 6 -17.38 -5.48 -5.24
N ASN A 7 -17.43 -6.77 -5.52
CA ASN A 7 -18.34 -7.71 -4.88
C ASN A 7 -17.49 -8.77 -4.24
N ILE A 8 -17.57 -8.84 -2.92
CA ILE A 8 -16.96 -9.87 -2.10
C ILE A 8 -17.38 -11.29 -2.63
N LEU A 9 -18.53 -11.41 -3.28
CA LEU A 9 -19.17 -12.63 -3.81
C LEU A 9 -18.62 -13.26 -5.11
N ASP A 10 -17.70 -12.62 -5.87
CA ASP A 10 -17.33 -13.10 -7.22
C ASP A 10 -16.22 -14.19 -7.27
N PHE A 11 -16.05 -14.99 -6.21
CA PHE A 11 -15.16 -16.17 -6.22
C PHE A 11 -15.99 -17.44 -6.01
N ASP A 12 -15.94 -18.32 -7.02
CA ASP A 12 -16.58 -19.64 -7.17
C ASP A 12 -17.31 -20.26 -5.95
N ASN A 13 -18.58 -20.61 -6.18
CA ASN A 13 -19.48 -21.31 -5.26
C ASN A 13 -18.93 -22.70 -4.87
N GLY A 14 -18.43 -22.83 -3.64
CA GLY A 14 -17.92 -24.09 -3.10
C GLY A 14 -18.30 -24.36 -1.64
N ALA A 15 -19.42 -25.06 -1.44
CA ALA A 15 -19.84 -25.85 -0.26
C ALA A 15 -19.84 -25.18 1.13
N LEU A 16 -21.00 -24.66 1.52
CA LEU A 16 -21.37 -24.25 2.89
C LEU A 16 -21.45 -25.43 3.87
N ARG A 17 -20.72 -25.37 5.00
CA ARG A 17 -21.01 -26.19 6.20
C ARG A 17 -21.70 -25.33 7.25
N LYS A 18 -23.02 -25.53 7.42
CA LYS A 18 -23.85 -24.83 8.42
C LYS A 18 -23.44 -25.24 9.84
N HIS A 19 -22.93 -24.28 10.62
CA HIS A 19 -22.89 -24.38 12.08
C HIS A 19 -24.12 -23.64 12.63
N ALA A 20 -24.71 -24.13 13.72
CA ALA A 20 -25.89 -23.52 14.33
C ALA A 20 -25.49 -22.25 15.11
N PHE A 21 -26.07 -21.10 14.75
CA PHE A 21 -25.92 -19.83 15.47
C PHE A 21 -27.22 -19.46 16.20
N HIS A 22 -27.10 -18.67 17.28
CA HIS A 22 -28.25 -18.28 18.09
C HIS A 22 -29.05 -17.18 17.39
N VAL A 23 -30.39 -17.28 17.44
CA VAL A 23 -31.31 -16.27 16.90
C VAL A 23 -31.11 -14.95 17.65
N GLY A 24 -30.46 -13.97 17.00
CA GLY A 24 -30.19 -12.64 17.55
C GLY A 24 -28.75 -12.14 17.38
N GLU A 25 -27.79 -13.00 17.03
CA GLU A 25 -26.44 -12.57 16.67
C GLU A 25 -26.45 -11.97 15.26
N GLN A 26 -26.00 -10.72 15.12
CA GLN A 26 -25.69 -10.15 13.80
C GLN A 26 -24.49 -10.92 13.24
N ILE A 27 -24.67 -11.51 12.05
CA ILE A 27 -23.68 -12.32 11.35
C ILE A 27 -23.37 -11.69 10.00
N HIS A 28 -22.15 -11.87 9.53
CA HIS A 28 -21.70 -11.40 8.22
C HIS A 28 -20.77 -12.38 7.53
N GLU A 29 -20.58 -12.21 6.23
CA GLU A 29 -19.73 -13.08 5.44
C GLU A 29 -18.26 -12.61 5.52
N SER A 30 -17.36 -13.55 5.81
CA SER A 30 -15.93 -13.31 5.91
C SER A 30 -15.14 -14.33 5.10
N ARG A 31 -14.07 -13.87 4.44
CA ARG A 31 -13.04 -14.75 3.87
C ARG A 31 -11.90 -14.91 4.84
N PHE A 32 -11.44 -16.12 5.07
CA PHE A 32 -10.31 -16.37 5.95
C PHE A 32 -9.45 -17.53 5.48
N TYR A 33 -8.27 -17.67 6.07
CA TYR A 33 -7.44 -18.85 5.94
C TYR A 33 -6.84 -19.24 7.30
N GLU A 34 -6.63 -20.54 7.48
CA GLU A 34 -6.03 -21.14 8.70
C GLU A 34 -4.69 -21.81 8.41
N ARG A 35 -4.28 -21.82 7.14
CA ARG A 35 -2.99 -22.31 6.65
C ARG A 35 -2.54 -21.47 5.46
N GLN A 36 -1.22 -21.39 5.26
CA GLN A 36 -0.64 -20.67 4.12
C GLN A 36 -0.66 -21.51 2.84
N GLY A 37 -0.83 -20.86 1.68
CA GLY A 37 -0.90 -21.54 0.37
C GLY A 37 -1.46 -20.66 -0.74
N PRO A 38 -1.75 -21.19 -1.93
CA PRO A 38 -2.42 -20.46 -3.02
C PRO A 38 -3.93 -20.27 -2.71
N ALA A 39 -4.55 -19.24 -3.31
CA ALA A 39 -5.86 -18.73 -2.87
C ALA A 39 -6.94 -19.81 -2.91
N HIS A 40 -6.98 -20.54 -4.03
CA HIS A 40 -7.95 -21.59 -4.30
C HIS A 40 -7.81 -22.82 -3.38
N GLU A 41 -6.70 -22.97 -2.63
CA GLU A 41 -6.49 -24.09 -1.71
C GLU A 41 -6.76 -23.75 -0.23
N VAL A 42 -6.74 -22.45 0.11
CA VAL A 42 -6.68 -22.01 1.52
C VAL A 42 -7.70 -20.97 1.92
N LEU A 43 -8.27 -20.21 0.97
CA LEU A 43 -9.32 -19.26 1.29
C LEU A 43 -10.65 -19.99 1.47
N CYS A 44 -11.23 -19.79 2.65
CA CYS A 44 -12.54 -20.28 3.04
C CYS A 44 -13.49 -19.09 3.19
N ILE A 45 -14.78 -19.33 2.96
CA ILE A 45 -15.86 -18.37 3.23
C ILE A 45 -16.69 -18.93 4.38
N ALA A 46 -16.99 -18.10 5.38
CA ALA A 46 -17.98 -18.45 6.41
C ALA A 46 -18.73 -17.21 6.89
N GLU A 47 -19.93 -17.45 7.40
CA GLU A 47 -20.65 -16.50 8.24
C GLU A 47 -20.04 -16.50 9.64
N ILE A 48 -19.69 -15.33 10.16
CA ILE A 48 -19.15 -15.15 11.51
C ILE A 48 -19.91 -14.02 12.23
N PRO A 49 -19.93 -14.01 13.58
CA PRO A 49 -20.52 -12.90 14.32
C PRO A 49 -19.86 -11.57 13.97
N ASP A 50 -20.65 -10.51 13.92
CA ASP A 50 -20.13 -9.18 13.69
C ASP A 50 -19.14 -8.78 14.80
N PRO A 51 -17.93 -8.31 14.43
CA PRO A 51 -16.97 -7.86 15.42
C PRO A 51 -17.54 -6.65 16.17
N GLN A 52 -17.18 -6.50 17.44
CA GLN A 52 -17.61 -5.35 18.26
C GLN A 52 -16.39 -4.46 18.53
N PRO A 53 -16.47 -3.15 18.23
CA PRO A 53 -15.36 -2.25 18.50
C PRO A 53 -15.17 -2.03 20.00
N GLY A 54 -13.93 -2.13 20.48
CA GLY A 54 -13.55 -1.75 21.83
C GLY A 54 -13.28 -0.24 21.97
N PRO A 55 -12.93 0.24 23.19
CA PRO A 55 -12.60 1.64 23.41
C PRO A 55 -11.50 2.14 22.46
N GLY A 56 -11.75 3.27 21.77
CA GLY A 56 -10.83 3.84 20.78
C GLY A 56 -10.84 3.15 19.41
N GLU A 57 -11.73 2.20 19.19
CA GLU A 57 -11.94 1.51 17.92
C GLU A 57 -13.27 1.89 17.28
N VAL A 58 -13.34 1.71 15.97
CA VAL A 58 -14.56 1.85 15.17
C VAL A 58 -14.74 0.59 14.34
N ARG A 59 -16.00 0.24 14.07
CA ARG A 59 -16.36 -0.77 13.08
C ARG A 59 -16.76 -0.09 11.79
N VAL A 60 -16.17 -0.57 10.70
CA VAL A 60 -16.46 -0.11 9.35
C VAL A 60 -17.17 -1.23 8.63
N ARG A 61 -18.37 -0.95 8.13
CA ARG A 61 -19.00 -1.76 7.09
C ARG A 61 -18.24 -1.54 5.80
N VAL A 62 -17.51 -2.55 5.35
CA VAL A 62 -16.63 -2.50 4.19
C VAL A 62 -17.48 -2.59 2.92
N HIS A 63 -17.28 -1.63 2.00
CA HIS A 63 -17.91 -1.65 0.67
C HIS A 63 -16.93 -2.18 -0.38
N VAL A 64 -15.65 -1.81 -0.26
CA VAL A 64 -14.58 -2.26 -1.16
C VAL A 64 -13.36 -2.61 -0.33
N SER A 65 -12.79 -3.80 -0.58
CA SER A 65 -11.52 -4.23 -0.01
C SER A 65 -10.38 -4.04 -1.02
N GLY A 66 -9.25 -3.53 -0.56
CA GLY A 66 -8.04 -3.35 -1.34
C GLY A 66 -7.06 -4.51 -1.15
N LEU A 67 -6.69 -5.17 -2.24
CA LEU A 67 -5.73 -6.28 -2.24
C LEU A 67 -4.32 -5.83 -2.67
N ASN A 68 -3.36 -5.93 -1.76
CA ASN A 68 -1.97 -5.57 -2.04
C ASN A 68 -1.08 -6.81 -2.24
N PRO A 69 0.09 -6.66 -2.91
CA PRO A 69 1.10 -7.74 -2.98
C PRO A 69 1.52 -8.28 -1.61
N THR A 70 1.50 -7.43 -0.57
CA THR A 70 1.79 -7.82 0.82
C THR A 70 0.78 -8.83 1.35
N ASP A 71 -0.50 -8.70 0.99
CA ASP A 71 -1.55 -9.63 1.40
C ASP A 71 -1.35 -11.02 0.78
N LEU A 72 -0.98 -11.05 -0.51
CA LEU A 72 -0.60 -12.27 -1.19
C LEU A 72 0.61 -12.93 -0.52
N LYS A 73 1.66 -12.16 -0.24
CA LYS A 73 2.90 -12.65 0.39
C LYS A 73 2.71 -13.14 1.82
N ALA A 74 1.79 -12.56 2.57
CA ALA A 74 1.40 -13.04 3.90
C ALA A 74 0.64 -14.37 3.80
N ARG A 75 -0.31 -14.46 2.88
CA ARG A 75 -1.16 -15.65 2.67
C ARG A 75 -0.38 -16.85 2.11
N THR A 76 0.62 -16.62 1.25
CA THR A 76 1.45 -17.70 0.69
C THR A 76 2.63 -18.10 1.58
N GLY A 77 2.85 -17.43 2.71
CA GLY A 77 4.01 -17.69 3.59
C GLY A 77 5.34 -17.16 3.07
N PHE A 78 5.32 -16.34 2.01
CA PHE A 78 6.54 -15.73 1.47
C PHE A 78 7.15 -14.68 2.41
N SER A 79 6.32 -13.95 3.17
CA SER A 79 6.79 -12.87 4.06
C SER A 79 7.12 -13.33 5.47
N SER A 80 6.21 -14.06 6.12
CA SER A 80 6.32 -14.50 7.51
C SER A 80 5.34 -15.66 7.77
N ALA A 81 5.58 -16.41 8.84
CA ALA A 81 4.62 -17.41 9.33
C ALA A 81 3.33 -16.74 9.82
N MET A 82 2.24 -17.51 9.92
CA MET A 82 0.96 -16.97 10.39
C MET A 82 1.07 -16.48 11.84
N PRO A 83 0.77 -15.20 12.14
CA PRO A 83 0.76 -14.69 13.51
C PRO A 83 -0.48 -15.12 14.32
N PHE A 84 -1.53 -15.60 13.66
CA PHE A 84 -2.78 -16.05 14.27
C PHE A 84 -3.22 -17.36 13.66
N THR A 85 -4.02 -18.14 14.39
CA THR A 85 -4.56 -19.44 13.92
C THR A 85 -5.51 -19.30 12.73
N ARG A 86 -6.22 -18.17 12.66
CA ARG A 86 -7.12 -17.79 11.57
C ARG A 86 -6.85 -16.34 11.19
N ILE A 87 -6.80 -16.07 9.90
CA ILE A 87 -6.59 -14.72 9.35
C ILE A 87 -7.68 -14.39 8.35
N ILE A 88 -8.41 -13.30 8.58
CA ILE A 88 -9.18 -12.60 7.54
C ILE A 88 -8.21 -11.64 6.85
N PRO A 89 -7.91 -11.82 5.55
CA PRO A 89 -6.85 -11.06 4.89
C PRO A 89 -7.24 -9.60 4.57
N HIS A 90 -6.27 -8.90 3.98
CA HIS A 90 -6.33 -7.54 3.42
C HIS A 90 -6.14 -6.41 4.43
N GLN A 91 -5.27 -5.48 4.09
CA GLN A 91 -4.94 -4.30 4.91
C GLN A 91 -5.84 -3.10 4.63
N ASP A 92 -6.34 -2.96 3.40
CA ASP A 92 -6.96 -1.72 2.95
C ASP A 92 -8.43 -1.92 2.61
N GLY A 93 -9.22 -0.86 2.76
CA GLY A 93 -10.60 -0.88 2.31
C GLY A 93 -11.25 0.49 2.41
N ALA A 94 -12.50 0.56 1.99
CA ALA A 94 -13.32 1.75 2.19
C ALA A 94 -14.78 1.37 2.39
N GLY A 95 -15.48 2.21 3.15
CA GLY A 95 -16.84 1.93 3.55
C GLY A 95 -17.38 3.00 4.49
N VAL A 96 -18.25 2.58 5.41
CA VAL A 96 -18.97 3.49 6.32
C VAL A 96 -18.84 3.00 7.75
N ILE A 97 -18.54 3.90 8.69
CA ILE A 97 -18.55 3.56 10.11
C ILE A 97 -19.98 3.25 10.54
N ASP A 98 -20.22 2.07 11.11
CA ASP A 98 -21.55 1.64 11.57
C ASP A 98 -21.64 1.50 13.10
N ALA A 99 -20.50 1.29 13.77
CA ALA A 99 -20.41 1.27 15.23
C ALA A 99 -19.10 1.89 15.72
N VAL A 100 -19.12 2.38 16.96
CA VAL A 100 -17.96 2.93 17.66
C VAL A 100 -17.87 2.33 19.06
N GLY A 101 -16.66 2.12 19.57
CA GLY A 101 -16.48 1.61 20.93
C GLY A 101 -16.39 2.71 21.99
N ASP A 102 -16.11 3.97 21.60
CA ASP A 102 -16.23 5.14 22.50
C ASP A 102 -17.51 5.94 22.15
N PRO A 103 -18.48 6.06 23.08
CA PRO A 103 -19.69 6.87 22.88
C PRO A 103 -19.42 8.33 22.51
N LYS A 104 -18.27 8.90 22.86
CA LYS A 104 -17.88 10.26 22.46
C LYS A 104 -17.67 10.40 20.96
N GLU A 105 -17.40 9.30 20.27
CA GLU A 105 -17.24 9.24 18.81
C GLU A 105 -18.54 8.90 18.08
N ALA A 106 -19.69 8.86 18.77
CA ALA A 106 -20.99 8.48 18.17
C ALA A 106 -21.36 9.31 16.92
N SER A 107 -20.89 10.57 16.84
CA SER A 107 -21.07 11.43 15.66
C SER A 107 -20.38 10.91 14.38
N ARG A 108 -19.44 9.96 14.50
CA ARG A 108 -18.76 9.34 13.37
C ARG A 108 -19.58 8.23 12.70
N VAL A 109 -20.62 7.71 13.35
CA VAL A 109 -21.50 6.71 12.73
C VAL A 109 -22.16 7.31 11.48
N GLY A 110 -22.12 6.58 10.37
CA GLY A 110 -22.53 7.06 9.05
C GLY A 110 -21.43 7.76 8.24
N GLN A 111 -20.25 8.02 8.83
CA GLN A 111 -19.14 8.65 8.12
C GLN A 111 -18.54 7.71 7.08
N ARG A 112 -18.36 8.22 5.85
CA ARG A 112 -17.58 7.57 4.79
C ARG A 112 -16.10 7.60 5.15
N VAL A 113 -15.43 6.45 5.09
CA VAL A 113 -14.02 6.31 5.44
C VAL A 113 -13.28 5.39 4.49
N TRP A 114 -11.97 5.59 4.39
CA TRP A 114 -11.03 4.56 3.95
C TRP A 114 -10.21 4.09 5.15
N VAL A 115 -9.79 2.83 5.12
CA VAL A 115 -9.00 2.17 6.16
C VAL A 115 -7.69 1.66 5.60
N TYR A 116 -6.67 1.62 6.44
CA TYR A 116 -5.35 1.09 6.12
C TYR A 116 -4.81 0.27 7.28
N GLU A 117 -3.89 -0.66 6.97
CA GLU A 117 -3.27 -1.55 7.97
C GLU A 117 -4.29 -2.32 8.83
N ALA A 118 -5.48 -2.60 8.31
CA ALA A 118 -6.58 -3.18 9.07
C ALA A 118 -6.21 -4.51 9.74
N GLN A 119 -5.49 -5.38 9.03
CA GLN A 119 -5.03 -6.68 9.54
C GLN A 119 -3.66 -6.63 10.23
N TYR A 120 -2.89 -5.55 10.10
CA TYR A 120 -1.56 -5.48 10.69
C TYR A 120 -1.61 -5.60 12.21
N GLY A 121 -0.95 -6.64 12.75
CA GLY A 121 -0.98 -6.95 14.18
C GLY A 121 -2.33 -7.46 14.70
N ARG A 122 -3.28 -7.80 13.82
CA ARG A 122 -4.63 -8.27 14.15
C ARG A 122 -5.01 -9.51 13.33
N PRO A 123 -5.93 -10.35 13.82
CA PRO A 123 -6.40 -11.53 13.07
C PRO A 123 -7.36 -11.16 11.94
N ALA A 124 -7.99 -9.98 11.99
CA ALA A 124 -9.07 -9.59 11.09
C ALA A 124 -8.70 -8.41 10.17
N GLY A 125 -8.95 -8.57 8.88
CA GLY A 125 -8.73 -7.58 7.82
C GLY A 125 -10.01 -7.23 7.07
N THR A 126 -9.86 -6.57 5.92
CA THR A 126 -11.00 -6.03 5.14
C THR A 126 -11.63 -7.04 4.17
N ALA A 127 -11.15 -8.29 4.10
CA ALA A 127 -11.79 -9.34 3.32
C ALA A 127 -13.06 -9.92 4.01
N ALA A 128 -13.89 -9.05 4.55
CA ALA A 128 -15.12 -9.32 5.27
C ALA A 128 -16.07 -8.12 5.16
N ASP A 129 -17.36 -8.32 5.40
CA ASP A 129 -18.33 -7.21 5.36
C ASP A 129 -18.10 -6.16 6.45
N TYR A 130 -17.48 -6.54 7.56
CA TYR A 130 -17.13 -5.63 8.66
C TYR A 130 -15.69 -5.82 9.09
N VAL A 131 -15.06 -4.71 9.46
CA VAL A 131 -13.73 -4.71 10.09
C VAL A 131 -13.71 -3.73 11.25
N VAL A 132 -13.05 -4.11 12.35
CA VAL A 132 -12.78 -3.24 13.48
C VAL A 132 -11.34 -2.75 13.39
N VAL A 133 -11.16 -1.43 13.45
CA VAL A 133 -9.85 -0.78 13.43
C VAL A 133 -9.78 0.31 14.50
N PRO A 134 -8.58 0.65 14.99
CA PRO A 134 -8.37 1.89 15.72
C PRO A 134 -9.02 3.07 14.99
N SER A 135 -9.70 3.94 15.74
CA SER A 135 -10.45 5.09 15.20
C SER A 135 -9.62 5.95 14.24
N ALA A 136 -8.33 6.13 14.53
CA ALA A 136 -7.38 6.89 13.70
C ALA A 136 -7.03 6.23 12.36
N GLN A 137 -7.22 4.91 12.23
CA GLN A 137 -7.02 4.16 10.98
C GLN A 137 -8.26 4.19 10.07
N ALA A 138 -9.39 4.73 10.53
CA ALA A 138 -10.55 5.03 9.69
C ALA A 138 -10.55 6.51 9.31
N VAL A 139 -9.98 6.82 8.15
CA VAL A 139 -9.76 8.21 7.70
C VAL A 139 -10.96 8.68 6.89
N PRO A 140 -11.46 9.92 7.11
CA PRO A 140 -12.58 10.46 6.33
C PRO A 140 -12.35 10.38 4.82
N LEU A 141 -13.35 9.88 4.09
CA LEU A 141 -13.38 9.85 2.64
C LEU A 141 -14.36 10.91 2.14
N PRO A 142 -13.92 11.88 1.32
CA PRO A 142 -14.83 12.91 0.77
C PRO A 142 -16.00 12.31 -0.01
N ASP A 143 -17.15 12.97 0.01
CA ASP A 143 -18.38 12.47 -0.62
C ASP A 143 -18.25 12.27 -2.13
N ASN A 144 -17.41 13.07 -2.79
CA ASN A 144 -17.16 12.99 -4.22
C ASN A 144 -16.08 11.95 -4.61
N VAL A 145 -15.51 11.22 -3.65
CA VAL A 145 -14.52 10.17 -3.90
C VAL A 145 -15.17 8.80 -3.73
N SER A 146 -15.04 7.94 -4.75
CA SER A 146 -15.63 6.59 -4.71
C SER A 146 -14.92 5.69 -3.70
N PHE A 147 -15.59 4.63 -3.26
CA PHE A 147 -14.99 3.66 -2.34
C PHE A 147 -13.85 2.86 -3.01
N GLU A 148 -13.89 2.65 -4.32
CA GLU A 148 -12.78 2.06 -5.07
C GLU A 148 -11.50 2.89 -4.96
N VAL A 149 -11.62 4.21 -5.11
CA VAL A 149 -10.48 5.10 -4.91
C VAL A 149 -10.04 5.03 -3.47
N GLY A 150 -10.95 5.13 -2.49
CA GLY A 150 -10.65 5.02 -1.06
C GLY A 150 -9.88 3.75 -0.70
N ALA A 151 -10.32 2.58 -1.18
CA ALA A 151 -9.68 1.30 -0.92
C ALA A 151 -8.30 1.15 -1.57
N SER A 152 -7.94 2.04 -2.51
CA SER A 152 -6.61 2.10 -3.12
C SER A 152 -5.64 3.06 -2.43
N LEU A 153 -6.12 3.85 -1.45
CA LEU A 153 -5.31 4.89 -0.79
C LEU A 153 -4.33 4.32 0.24
N GLY A 154 -4.70 3.27 0.98
CA GLY A 154 -3.96 2.77 2.14
C GLY A 154 -2.50 2.42 1.85
N ILE A 155 -2.17 1.15 1.67
CA ILE A 155 -0.80 0.74 1.39
C ILE A 155 -0.21 1.43 0.15
N PRO A 156 -0.90 1.56 -1.01
CA PRO A 156 -0.28 2.13 -2.19
C PRO A 156 0.08 3.61 -2.09
N ALA A 157 -0.86 4.48 -1.68
CA ALA A 157 -0.60 5.91 -1.63
C ALA A 157 0.27 6.30 -0.43
N LEU A 158 0.15 5.63 0.72
CA LEU A 158 1.08 5.83 1.85
C LEU A 158 2.51 5.44 1.48
N THR A 159 2.69 4.35 0.73
CA THR A 159 4.02 3.96 0.20
C THR A 159 4.56 5.04 -0.73
N ALA A 160 3.78 5.46 -1.72
CA ALA A 160 4.18 6.49 -2.67
C ALA A 160 4.56 7.80 -1.97
N HIS A 161 3.72 8.27 -1.04
CA HIS A 161 3.98 9.46 -0.25
C HIS A 161 5.30 9.35 0.54
N ARG A 162 5.53 8.24 1.25
CA ARG A 162 6.76 8.05 2.01
C ARG A 162 7.99 8.01 1.11
N CYS A 163 7.93 7.31 -0.03
CA CYS A 163 9.01 7.26 -1.01
C CYS A 163 9.33 8.63 -1.62
N LEU A 164 8.36 9.54 -1.68
CA LEU A 164 8.56 10.87 -2.26
C LEU A 164 9.06 11.88 -1.24
N PHE A 165 8.49 11.89 -0.03
CA PHE A 165 8.62 13.03 0.89
C PHE A 165 9.41 12.75 2.18
N ALA A 166 9.89 11.51 2.41
CA ALA A 166 10.53 11.15 3.68
C ALA A 166 11.85 11.90 3.96
N ASP A 167 12.48 12.49 2.95
CA ASP A 167 13.73 13.25 3.06
C ASP A 167 13.60 14.72 2.65
N GLY A 168 12.37 15.21 2.47
CA GLY A 168 12.07 16.60 2.17
C GLY A 168 11.22 16.82 0.92
N ASP A 169 11.13 18.08 0.52
CA ASP A 169 10.33 18.52 -0.62
C ASP A 169 10.96 18.09 -1.96
N ILE A 170 10.09 17.87 -2.95
CA ILE A 170 10.45 17.35 -4.28
C ILE A 170 10.14 18.33 -5.41
N ARG A 171 9.69 19.54 -5.08
CA ARG A 171 9.40 20.58 -6.05
C ARG A 171 10.60 20.88 -6.92
N SER A 172 10.34 20.99 -8.23
CA SER A 172 11.37 21.23 -9.24
C SER A 172 12.48 20.17 -9.29
N ARG A 173 12.24 18.97 -8.71
CA ARG A 173 13.13 17.81 -8.80
C ARG A 173 12.71 16.90 -9.95
N ASN A 174 13.65 16.10 -10.43
CA ASN A 174 13.42 15.04 -11.39
C ASN A 174 13.19 13.72 -10.63
N VAL A 175 12.06 13.07 -10.90
CA VAL A 175 11.66 11.81 -10.25
C VAL A 175 11.51 10.73 -11.32
N LEU A 176 12.11 9.56 -11.10
CA LEU A 176 11.82 8.35 -11.85
C LEU A 176 10.87 7.45 -11.03
N VAL A 177 9.75 7.08 -11.63
CA VAL A 177 8.79 6.13 -11.06
C VAL A 177 8.88 4.83 -11.84
N GLN A 178 9.36 3.76 -11.20
CA GLN A 178 9.35 2.44 -11.80
C GLN A 178 7.92 1.87 -11.82
N ALA A 179 7.56 1.20 -12.92
CA ALA A 179 6.23 0.61 -13.11
C ALA A 179 5.06 1.59 -12.87
N GLY A 180 5.11 2.74 -13.56
CA GLY A 180 4.20 3.88 -13.34
C GLY A 180 2.70 3.60 -13.49
N ALA A 181 2.33 2.54 -14.21
CA ALA A 181 0.94 2.10 -14.35
C ALA A 181 0.44 1.18 -13.22
N GLY A 182 1.30 0.76 -12.30
CA GLY A 182 0.89 0.03 -11.10
C GLY A 182 0.33 0.99 -10.04
N VAL A 183 -0.46 0.49 -9.08
CA VAL A 183 -1.12 1.37 -8.09
C VAL A 183 -0.18 2.28 -7.29
N VAL A 184 0.98 1.78 -6.85
CA VAL A 184 2.00 2.61 -6.17
C VAL A 184 2.59 3.60 -7.16
N GLY A 185 2.91 3.17 -8.38
CA GLY A 185 3.48 4.02 -9.42
C GLY A 185 2.54 5.15 -9.83
N THR A 186 1.26 4.85 -10.01
CA THR A 186 0.22 5.84 -10.35
C THR A 186 0.03 6.84 -9.21
N ALA A 187 -0.05 6.37 -7.96
CA ALA A 187 -0.07 7.26 -6.80
C ALA A 187 1.19 8.14 -6.70
N ALA A 188 2.36 7.58 -6.98
CA ALA A 188 3.63 8.31 -6.97
C ALA A 188 3.69 9.37 -8.06
N ILE A 189 3.23 9.08 -9.29
CA ILE A 189 3.14 10.08 -10.35
C ILE A 189 2.21 11.22 -9.91
N LEU A 190 0.99 10.90 -9.48
CA LEU A 190 -0.01 11.90 -9.05
C LEU A 190 0.54 12.81 -7.93
N LEU A 191 1.14 12.23 -6.88
CA LEU A 191 1.72 12.98 -5.77
C LEU A 191 2.95 13.80 -6.19
N ALA A 192 3.81 13.24 -7.05
CA ALA A 192 4.99 13.96 -7.54
C ALA A 192 4.60 15.16 -8.42
N LYS A 193 3.61 14.99 -9.30
CA LYS A 193 3.07 16.08 -10.12
C LYS A 193 2.39 17.14 -9.27
N TRP A 194 1.59 16.74 -8.28
CA TRP A 194 0.99 17.67 -7.31
C TRP A 194 2.05 18.49 -6.56
N ALA A 195 3.19 17.88 -6.22
CA ALA A 195 4.31 18.57 -5.56
C ALA A 195 5.16 19.44 -6.50
N GLY A 196 4.88 19.44 -7.81
CA GLY A 196 5.61 20.24 -8.80
C GLY A 196 6.93 19.63 -9.28
N ALA A 197 7.07 18.30 -9.23
CA ALA A 197 8.20 17.58 -9.81
C ALA A 197 8.02 17.32 -11.31
N TRP A 198 9.14 17.11 -12.00
CA TRP A 198 9.18 16.48 -13.32
C TRP A 198 9.29 14.96 -13.15
N VAL A 199 8.49 14.19 -13.88
CA VAL A 199 8.30 12.77 -13.65
C VAL A 199 8.55 11.96 -14.92
N ALA A 200 9.56 11.09 -14.86
CA ALA A 200 9.72 9.97 -15.77
C ALA A 200 9.06 8.72 -15.17
N ALA A 201 8.41 7.92 -16.00
CA ALA A 201 7.76 6.67 -15.58
C ALA A 201 8.11 5.52 -16.53
N THR A 202 8.46 4.36 -15.97
CA THR A 202 8.67 3.15 -16.78
C THR A 202 7.39 2.31 -16.87
N VAL A 203 7.17 1.72 -18.04
CA VAL A 203 6.03 0.85 -18.37
C VAL A 203 6.51 -0.31 -19.26
N ARG A 204 5.61 -1.25 -19.59
CA ARG A 204 5.95 -2.40 -20.46
C ARG A 204 5.15 -2.49 -21.76
N ASN A 205 4.08 -1.71 -21.89
CA ASN A 205 3.21 -1.70 -23.05
C ASN A 205 2.44 -0.38 -23.14
N GLU A 206 1.76 -0.16 -24.25
CA GLU A 206 1.06 1.10 -24.54
C GLU A 206 -0.15 1.34 -23.62
N GLU A 207 -0.83 0.29 -23.18
CA GLU A 207 -1.93 0.40 -22.21
C GLU A 207 -1.42 0.99 -20.88
N GLN A 208 -0.30 0.48 -20.36
CA GLN A 208 0.37 1.05 -19.18
C GLN A 208 0.89 2.46 -19.46
N ALA A 209 1.37 2.72 -20.67
CA ALA A 209 1.83 4.04 -21.05
C ALA A 209 0.68 5.07 -20.97
N ALA A 210 -0.50 4.73 -21.46
CA ALA A 210 -1.70 5.56 -21.37
C ALA A 210 -2.07 5.87 -19.91
N VAL A 211 -2.01 4.89 -19.00
CA VAL A 211 -2.24 5.11 -17.56
C VAL A 211 -1.22 6.09 -16.98
N ALA A 212 0.07 5.90 -17.25
CA ALA A 212 1.12 6.77 -16.72
C ALA A 212 1.01 8.21 -17.25
N ARG A 213 0.67 8.39 -18.54
CA ARG A 213 0.43 9.72 -19.12
C ARG A 213 -0.81 10.38 -18.52
N ALA A 214 -1.90 9.64 -18.34
CA ALA A 214 -3.12 10.15 -17.71
C ALA A 214 -2.89 10.57 -16.25
N ALA A 215 -1.98 9.89 -15.54
CA ALA A 215 -1.54 10.28 -14.20
C ALA A 215 -0.65 11.54 -14.18
N GLY A 216 -0.14 11.97 -15.34
CA GLY A 216 0.63 13.20 -15.51
C GLY A 216 2.14 13.04 -15.67
N ALA A 217 2.64 11.82 -15.96
CA ALA A 217 4.06 11.63 -16.23
C ALA A 217 4.50 12.43 -17.47
N ASP A 218 5.60 13.19 -17.33
CA ASP A 218 6.17 14.03 -18.40
C ASP A 218 6.94 13.21 -19.44
N LEU A 219 7.51 12.09 -19.00
CA LEU A 219 8.21 11.13 -19.83
C LEU A 219 7.75 9.72 -19.50
N VAL A 220 7.34 8.95 -20.51
CA VAL A 220 6.91 7.56 -20.35
C VAL A 220 7.76 6.67 -21.23
N LEU A 221 8.40 5.66 -20.63
CA LEU A 221 9.40 4.82 -21.27
C LEU A 221 8.99 3.35 -21.19
N ASN A 222 8.90 2.68 -22.33
CA ASN A 222 8.76 1.24 -22.39
C ASN A 222 10.11 0.58 -22.14
N ARG A 223 10.31 0.10 -20.91
CA ARG A 223 11.59 -0.49 -20.45
C ARG A 223 12.02 -1.77 -21.17
N LEU A 224 11.14 -2.36 -21.99
CA LEU A 224 11.48 -3.55 -22.77
C LEU A 224 12.16 -3.21 -24.09
N ASN A 225 11.90 -2.01 -24.61
CA ASN A 225 12.28 -1.61 -25.97
C ASN A 225 13.18 -0.36 -26.00
N GLU A 226 13.34 0.32 -24.87
CA GLU A 226 14.07 1.58 -24.76
C GLU A 226 15.20 1.49 -23.72
N ASP A 227 16.31 2.18 -24.00
CA ASP A 227 17.37 2.41 -23.01
C ASP A 227 16.91 3.52 -22.04
N VAL A 228 16.27 3.09 -20.94
CA VAL A 228 15.74 3.98 -19.91
C VAL A 228 16.79 4.96 -19.40
N ALA A 229 18.00 4.47 -19.13
CA ALA A 229 19.05 5.29 -18.51
C ALA A 229 19.58 6.35 -19.47
N ALA A 230 19.80 5.99 -20.74
CA ALA A 230 20.24 6.95 -21.75
C ALA A 230 19.18 8.05 -21.96
N VAL A 231 17.90 7.68 -22.09
CA VAL A 231 16.83 8.66 -22.33
C VAL A 231 16.60 9.56 -21.11
N VAL A 232 16.60 9.00 -19.90
CA VAL A 232 16.48 9.78 -18.66
C VAL A 232 17.62 10.79 -18.53
N LYS A 233 18.86 10.39 -18.79
CA LYS A 233 20.02 11.30 -18.76
C LYS A 233 19.88 12.42 -19.78
N ALA A 234 19.54 12.09 -21.02
CA ALA A 234 19.35 13.09 -22.07
C ALA A 234 18.29 14.13 -21.69
N ARG A 235 17.20 13.70 -21.03
CA ARG A 235 16.11 14.57 -20.58
C ARG A 235 16.40 15.37 -19.32
N THR A 236 17.41 14.97 -18.55
CA THR A 236 17.83 15.65 -17.30
C THR A 236 19.16 16.37 -17.46
N GLY A 237 19.54 16.77 -18.67
CA GLY A 237 20.80 17.51 -18.89
C GLY A 237 22.05 16.72 -18.50
N ASN A 238 22.01 15.40 -18.67
CA ASN A 238 23.03 14.42 -18.29
C ASN A 238 23.33 14.30 -16.78
N THR A 239 22.50 14.89 -15.91
CA THR A 239 22.68 14.73 -14.46
C THR A 239 22.03 13.46 -13.92
N GLY A 240 20.91 13.02 -14.48
CA GLY A 240 20.08 11.96 -13.92
C GLY A 240 18.94 12.51 -13.04
N VAL A 241 18.22 11.61 -12.36
CA VAL A 241 17.09 11.95 -11.48
C VAL A 241 17.52 12.14 -10.03
N ASP A 242 16.87 13.08 -9.33
CA ASP A 242 17.08 13.32 -7.91
C ASP A 242 16.47 12.21 -7.04
N ARG A 243 15.39 11.58 -7.52
CA ARG A 243 14.65 10.58 -6.75
C ARG A 243 14.12 9.43 -7.58
N ILE A 244 14.16 8.23 -7.00
CA ILE A 244 13.58 7.02 -7.61
C ILE A 244 12.57 6.41 -6.65
N VAL A 245 11.37 6.16 -7.16
CA VAL A 245 10.34 5.35 -6.50
C VAL A 245 10.34 3.98 -7.15
N ASP A 246 10.78 2.97 -6.41
CA ASP A 246 10.79 1.58 -6.87
C ASP A 246 10.39 0.57 -5.78
N VAL A 247 9.49 -0.32 -6.15
CA VAL A 247 8.97 -1.42 -5.32
C VAL A 247 9.49 -2.80 -5.77
N ASN A 248 10.38 -2.85 -6.77
CA ASN A 248 11.05 -4.06 -7.24
C ASN A 248 12.53 -3.81 -7.54
N VAL A 249 13.25 -3.31 -6.54
CA VAL A 249 14.66 -2.89 -6.68
C VAL A 249 15.56 -4.02 -7.15
N LYS A 250 15.30 -5.27 -6.73
CA LYS A 250 16.07 -6.42 -7.22
C LYS A 250 16.07 -6.51 -8.75
N ALA A 251 14.96 -6.16 -9.39
CA ALA A 251 14.84 -6.22 -10.84
C ALA A 251 15.36 -4.97 -11.56
N ASN A 252 15.39 -3.81 -10.89
CA ASN A 252 15.70 -2.53 -11.53
C ASN A 252 17.01 -1.89 -11.06
N LEU A 253 17.74 -2.49 -10.11
CA LEU A 253 18.91 -1.89 -9.46
C LEU A 253 19.92 -1.28 -10.45
N ASP A 254 20.24 -1.99 -11.52
CA ASP A 254 21.20 -1.52 -12.52
C ASP A 254 20.69 -0.28 -13.27
N ILE A 255 19.41 -0.26 -13.63
CA ILE A 255 18.75 0.89 -14.28
C ILE A 255 18.69 2.06 -13.31
N ASP A 256 18.34 1.81 -12.05
CA ASP A 256 18.21 2.84 -11.04
C ASP A 256 19.56 3.52 -10.75
N ILE A 257 20.61 2.74 -10.53
CA ILE A 257 21.98 3.25 -10.37
C ILE A 257 22.41 4.04 -11.61
N ALA A 258 22.06 3.55 -12.80
CA ALA A 258 22.41 4.24 -14.03
C ALA A 258 21.64 5.56 -14.23
N CYS A 259 20.43 5.70 -13.67
CA CYS A 259 19.58 6.89 -13.78
C CYS A 259 19.83 7.94 -12.70
N LEU A 260 20.37 7.55 -11.54
CA LEU A 260 20.45 8.44 -10.37
C LEU A 260 21.49 9.56 -10.55
N ALA A 261 21.11 10.78 -10.14
CA ALA A 261 22.02 11.91 -10.04
C ALA A 261 22.96 11.77 -8.83
N PRO A 262 24.14 12.44 -8.84
CA PRO A 262 24.99 12.55 -7.65
C PRO A 262 24.20 13.13 -6.46
N GLY A 263 24.16 12.39 -5.34
CA GLY A 263 23.39 12.80 -4.16
C GLY A 263 21.87 12.56 -4.29
N GLY A 264 21.43 11.93 -5.39
CA GLY A 264 20.06 11.47 -5.54
C GLY A 264 19.75 10.32 -4.59
N HIS A 265 18.47 10.15 -4.27
CA HIS A 265 18.01 9.17 -3.29
C HIS A 265 17.08 8.14 -3.94
N GLN A 266 17.30 6.87 -3.63
CA GLN A 266 16.40 5.79 -4.00
C GLN A 266 15.68 5.30 -2.74
N PHE A 267 14.35 5.33 -2.79
CA PHE A 267 13.53 4.79 -1.71
C PHE A 267 13.10 3.38 -2.03
N LEU A 268 13.41 2.49 -1.09
CA LEU A 268 13.19 1.07 -1.22
C LEU A 268 12.10 0.62 -0.25
N ARG A 269 11.02 0.07 -0.82
CA ARG A 269 10.12 -0.80 -0.08
C ARG A 269 10.41 -2.23 -0.53
N ASP A 270 11.22 -2.94 0.27
CA ASP A 270 11.34 -4.39 0.10
C ASP A 270 10.10 -5.00 0.75
N ASP A 271 9.24 -5.59 -0.07
CA ASP A 271 8.08 -6.34 0.42
C ASP A 271 8.45 -7.53 1.33
N ALA A 272 9.74 -7.91 1.44
CA ALA A 272 10.22 -8.89 2.40
C ALA A 272 10.41 -8.33 3.82
N CYS A 273 10.36 -7.00 4.01
CA CYS A 273 10.51 -6.40 5.33
C CYS A 273 9.56 -5.22 5.50
N HIS A 274 8.78 -5.22 6.58
CA HIS A 274 7.99 -4.06 7.05
C HIS A 274 8.86 -2.84 7.43
N ARG A 275 10.12 -2.77 6.97
CA ARG A 275 11.13 -1.76 7.25
C ARG A 275 11.50 -1.11 5.93
N CYS A 276 11.03 0.11 5.70
CA CYS A 276 11.51 0.96 4.62
C CYS A 276 13.03 1.14 4.80
N ALA A 277 13.82 0.72 3.81
CA ALA A 277 15.25 0.97 3.80
C ALA A 277 15.51 2.19 2.92
N HIS A 278 16.23 3.18 3.44
CA HIS A 278 16.74 4.31 2.66
C HIS A 278 18.06 3.88 2.02
N LEU A 279 18.17 3.92 0.69
CA LEU A 279 19.46 3.79 0.00
C LEU A 279 19.86 5.17 -0.55
N ALA A 280 20.82 5.82 0.10
CA ALA A 280 21.41 7.06 -0.41
C ALA A 280 22.60 6.69 -1.31
N ALA A 281 22.53 6.94 -2.63
CA ALA A 281 23.70 6.72 -3.48
C ALA A 281 24.52 8.02 -3.58
N VAL A 282 25.74 8.00 -3.03
CA VAL A 282 26.71 9.09 -3.17
C VAL A 282 27.72 8.70 -4.24
N LYS A 283 27.55 9.24 -5.46
CA LYS A 283 28.59 9.22 -6.49
C LYS A 283 29.45 10.46 -6.33
N ARG A 284 30.64 10.32 -5.73
CA ARG A 284 31.69 11.35 -5.79
C ARG A 284 33.00 10.70 -6.22
N ASP A 285 33.51 11.14 -7.37
CA ASP A 285 34.88 10.94 -7.86
C ASP A 285 35.37 9.49 -8.00
N GLY A 286 34.64 8.66 -8.73
CA GLY A 286 35.15 7.38 -9.24
C GLY A 286 35.37 6.26 -8.21
N ALA A 287 35.07 6.50 -6.93
CA ALA A 287 35.13 5.50 -5.88
C ALA A 287 33.72 5.17 -5.36
N TRP A 288 33.30 3.91 -5.51
CA TRP A 288 32.08 3.37 -4.91
C TRP A 288 32.25 3.30 -3.38
N MET A 289 31.84 4.34 -2.65
CA MET A 289 31.67 4.19 -1.20
C MET A 289 30.36 3.43 -0.94
N ARG A 290 30.47 2.27 -0.27
CA ARG A 290 29.32 1.52 0.24
C ARG A 290 28.45 2.45 1.08
N ALA A 291 27.28 2.80 0.56
CA ALA A 291 26.31 3.64 1.26
C ALA A 291 25.84 2.98 2.55
N ALA A 292 25.89 3.73 3.66
CA ALA A 292 25.34 3.30 4.93
C ALA A 292 23.81 3.19 4.84
N LEU A 293 23.31 1.95 4.96
CA LEU A 293 21.89 1.63 5.10
C LEU A 293 21.39 2.20 6.44
N ARG A 294 20.80 3.42 6.45
CA ARG A 294 20.10 3.93 7.63
C ARG A 294 18.64 3.49 7.57
N VAL A 295 18.33 2.41 8.28
CA VAL A 295 16.95 1.94 8.51
C VAL A 295 16.36 2.76 9.66
N TYR A 296 15.45 3.69 9.37
CA TYR A 296 14.66 4.35 10.41
C TYR A 296 13.46 3.47 10.76
N LEU A 297 13.50 2.89 11.97
CA LEU A 297 12.39 2.17 12.60
C LEU A 297 11.45 3.19 13.27
N PHE A 298 10.16 3.19 12.94
CA PHE A 298 9.14 3.76 13.82
C PHE A 298 8.51 2.63 14.63
N GLY A 299 8.93 2.52 15.89
CA GLY A 299 8.13 1.94 16.96
C GLY A 299 7.69 3.08 17.85
N THR A 300 6.40 3.18 18.13
CA THR A 300 5.87 4.07 19.16
C THR A 300 6.42 3.60 20.51
N ARG A 301 7.54 4.20 20.98
CA ARG A 301 7.91 4.10 22.40
C ARG A 301 7.10 5.12 23.18
N GLY A 302 6.00 4.66 23.78
CA GLY A 302 5.57 5.20 25.05
C GLY A 302 6.59 4.83 26.13
N GLY A 303 6.81 5.73 27.09
CA GLY A 303 7.52 5.42 28.33
C GLY A 303 8.74 6.28 28.61
N GLU A 304 8.48 7.37 29.34
CA GLU A 304 9.33 7.95 30.41
C GLU A 304 10.75 8.44 30.08
N ASN A 305 10.90 9.77 30.10
CA ASN A 305 12.06 10.42 30.69
C ASN A 305 11.55 11.42 31.74
N ARG A 306 11.62 11.04 33.02
CA ARG A 306 11.70 12.01 34.11
C ARG A 306 13.11 12.59 34.12
N ARG A 307 13.15 13.89 34.33
CA ARG A 307 14.33 14.70 34.67
C ARG A 307 14.95 14.11 35.95
N ASP A 308 16.27 14.00 35.96
CA ASP A 308 17.18 14.74 36.83
C ASP A 308 18.59 14.69 36.23
#